data_AF-A0A836HJZ0-F1
#
_entry.id   AF-A0A836HJZ0-F1
#
_cell.length_a   1.000
_cell.length_b   1.000
_cell.length_c   1.000
_cell.angle_alpha   90.00
_cell.angle_beta   90.00
_cell.angle_gamma   90.00
#
_symmetry.space_group_name_H-M   'P 1'
#
loop_
_entity.id
_entity.type
_entity.pdbx_description
1 polymer ?
#
loop_
_entity_poly.entity_id
_entity_poly.type
_entity_poly.pdbx_seq_one_letter_code
_entity_poly.pdbx_strand_id
1 'polypeptide(L)'
;MLASSVPLRSRIPDIGHQTTASFKWATYTFWYILDPILRRHHWYYRRKVQLDRFLERNSIVTNSTIGVILGATVYFGVVCGALLPPAVGAKEHSMSENAREVLNLMECDTSKELPAYQLMRVKREIIGKLHAVADEAEVRRQREEAAKLSELLKGLS
;
A
#
# COMPACT_ATOMS: atom_id res chain seq x y z
N MET A 1 -25.79 41.24 24.71
CA MET A 1 -25.96 40.30 23.58
C MET A 1 -26.80 39.13 24.07
N LEU A 2 -28.12 39.19 23.87
CA LEU A 2 -29.05 38.12 24.23
C LEU A 2 -29.31 37.30 22.97
N ALA A 3 -28.87 36.05 22.96
CA ALA A 3 -29.11 35.13 21.85
C ALA A 3 -30.62 34.88 21.74
N SER A 4 -31.22 35.26 20.60
CA SER A 4 -32.59 34.89 20.27
C SER A 4 -32.66 33.37 20.13
N SER A 5 -33.36 32.71 21.05
CA SER A 5 -33.79 31.33 20.86
C SER A 5 -34.75 31.29 19.68
N VAL A 6 -34.26 30.84 18.52
CA VAL A 6 -35.11 30.57 17.35
C VAL A 6 -36.12 29.51 17.79
N PRO A 7 -37.45 29.79 17.75
CA PRO A 7 -38.42 28.76 18.07
C PRO A 7 -38.27 27.66 17.01
N LEU A 8 -37.92 26.45 17.47
CA LEU A 8 -37.94 25.24 16.67
C LEU A 8 -39.36 25.09 16.12
N ARG A 9 -39.56 25.55 14.88
CA ARG A 9 -40.84 25.42 14.16
C ARG A 9 -41.24 23.94 14.22
N SER A 10 -42.42 23.65 14.80
CA SER A 10 -42.90 22.29 14.95
C SER A 10 -42.90 21.60 13.58
N ARG A 11 -42.25 20.43 13.49
CA ARG A 11 -42.26 19.60 12.28
C ARG A 11 -43.58 18.89 12.03
N ILE A 12 -44.47 18.93 13.03
CA ILE A 12 -45.78 18.29 12.98
C ILE A 12 -46.71 19.23 12.18
N PRO A 13 -47.24 18.80 11.03
CA PRO A 13 -48.23 19.59 10.31
C PRO A 13 -49.52 19.71 11.13
N ASP A 14 -50.08 20.91 11.24
CA ASP A 14 -51.35 21.19 11.92
C ASP A 14 -52.54 20.76 11.05
N ILE A 15 -52.56 19.51 10.62
CA ILE A 15 -53.59 18.94 9.76
C ILE A 15 -54.15 17.71 10.48
N GLY A 16 -55.29 17.87 11.16
CA GLY A 16 -55.96 16.77 11.85
C GLY A 16 -57.17 17.21 12.67
N HIS A 17 -58.07 16.26 12.95
CA HIS A 17 -59.24 16.50 13.80
C HIS A 17 -58.82 16.96 15.20
N GLN A 18 -59.55 17.93 15.77
CA GLN A 18 -59.39 18.35 17.15
C GLN A 18 -59.73 17.17 18.06
N THR A 19 -58.73 16.67 18.79
CA THR A 19 -58.91 15.61 19.78
C THR A 19 -58.57 16.17 21.16
N THR A 20 -59.30 15.74 22.19
CA THR A 20 -59.15 16.18 23.59
C THR A 20 -57.94 15.59 24.32
N ALA A 21 -57.08 14.84 23.62
CA ALA A 21 -55.91 14.21 24.20
C ALA A 21 -54.80 15.25 24.44
N SER A 22 -54.36 15.37 25.68
CA SER A 22 -53.32 16.34 26.10
C SER A 22 -51.94 16.05 25.51
N PHE A 23 -51.66 14.81 25.11
CA PHE A 23 -50.35 14.44 24.57
C PHE A 23 -50.44 13.36 23.47
N LYS A 24 -50.16 13.76 22.23
CA LYS A 24 -50.16 12.87 21.05
C LYS A 24 -48.80 12.19 20.87
N TRP A 25 -48.44 11.32 21.82
CA TRP A 25 -47.11 10.69 21.85
C TRP A 25 -46.74 9.97 20.54
N ALA A 26 -47.69 9.30 19.89
CA ALA A 26 -47.47 8.63 18.61
C ALA A 26 -47.04 9.61 17.50
N THR A 27 -47.67 10.79 17.42
CA THR A 27 -47.33 11.83 16.45
C THR A 27 -45.96 12.42 16.73
N TYR A 28 -45.64 12.65 18.00
CA TYR A 28 -44.31 13.13 18.41
C TYR A 28 -43.22 12.12 18.05
N THR A 29 -43.38 10.85 18.45
CA THR A 29 -42.42 9.78 18.16
C THR A 29 -42.24 9.57 16.66
N PHE A 30 -43.31 9.67 15.86
CA PHE A 30 -43.20 9.56 14.41
C PHE A 30 -42.32 10.68 13.81
N TRP A 31 -42.62 11.94 14.12
CA TRP A 31 -41.95 13.08 13.47
C TRP A 31 -40.55 13.37 14.00
N TYR A 32 -40.30 13.11 15.29
CA TYR A 32 -39.01 13.43 15.92
C TYR A 32 -38.05 12.25 16.00
N ILE A 33 -38.53 11.01 15.90
CA ILE A 33 -37.69 9.81 16.01
C ILE A 33 -37.71 9.00 14.71
N LEU A 34 -38.88 8.52 14.27
CA LEU A 34 -38.98 7.64 13.10
C LEU A 34 -38.64 8.33 11.77
N ASP A 35 -39.21 9.51 11.50
CA ASP A 35 -38.98 10.27 10.26
C ASP A 35 -37.48 10.59 10.02
N PRO A 36 -36.70 11.12 10.99
CA PRO A 36 -35.28 11.35 10.78
C PRO A 36 -34.48 10.06 10.60
N ILE A 37 -34.83 8.96 11.29
CA ILE A 37 -34.19 7.65 11.10
C ILE A 37 -34.46 7.13 9.69
N LEU A 38 -35.72 7.15 9.24
CA LEU A 38 -36.12 6.69 7.91
C LEU A 38 -35.48 7.54 6.80
N ARG A 39 -35.38 8.86 6.99
CA ARG A 39 -34.68 9.74 6.04
C ARG A 39 -33.19 9.45 5.98
N ARG A 40 -32.54 9.23 7.14
CA ARG A 40 -31.12 8.86 7.19
C ARG A 40 -30.87 7.51 6.52
N HIS A 41 -31.75 6.54 6.78
CA HIS A 41 -31.71 5.23 6.13
C HIS A 41 -31.89 5.33 4.62
N HIS A 42 -32.88 6.10 4.15
CA HIS A 42 -33.11 6.31 2.71
C HIS A 42 -31.93 7.03 2.04
N TRP A 43 -31.36 8.04 2.70
CA TRP A 43 -30.17 8.73 2.23
C TRP A 43 -28.97 7.78 2.10
N TYR A 44 -28.74 6.95 3.10
CA TYR A 44 -27.69 5.93 3.08
C TYR A 44 -27.90 4.92 1.93
N TYR A 45 -29.14 4.47 1.74
CA TYR A 45 -29.48 3.56 0.65
C TYR A 45 -29.22 4.18 -0.73
N ARG A 46 -29.63 5.44 -0.95
CA ARG A 46 -29.32 6.17 -2.20
C ARG A 46 -27.81 6.33 -2.40
N ARG A 47 -27.07 6.64 -1.33
CA ARG A 47 -25.61 6.76 -1.37
C ARG A 47 -24.95 5.45 -1.78
N LYS A 48 -25.40 4.31 -1.24
CA LYS A 48 -24.95 2.98 -1.65
C LYS A 48 -25.18 2.73 -3.13
N VAL A 49 -26.39 2.96 -3.63
CA VAL A 49 -26.73 2.74 -5.05
C VAL A 49 -25.90 3.64 -5.98
N GLN A 50 -25.64 4.88 -5.58
CA GLN A 50 -24.78 5.79 -6.35
C GLN A 50 -23.32 5.29 -6.38
N LEU A 51 -22.82 4.81 -5.25
CA LEU A 51 -21.46 4.30 -5.12
C LEU A 51 -21.27 3.01 -5.91
N ASP A 52 -22.29 2.14 -5.90
CA ASP A 52 -22.32 0.90 -6.68
C ASP A 52 -22.27 1.18 -8.18
N ARG A 53 -23.13 2.07 -8.69
CA ARG A 53 -23.10 2.51 -10.09
C ARG A 53 -21.79 3.22 -10.47
N PHE A 54 -21.20 3.96 -9.53
CA PHE A 54 -19.90 4.60 -9.75
C PHE A 54 -18.78 3.56 -9.86
N LEU A 55 -18.80 2.54 -9.00
CA LEU A 55 -17.85 1.43 -9.04
C LEU A 55 -18.01 0.60 -10.32
N GLU A 56 -19.24 0.32 -10.75
CA GLU A 56 -19.49 -0.37 -12.03
C GLU A 56 -18.92 0.42 -13.20
N ARG A 57 -19.21 1.74 -13.26
CA ARG A 57 -18.74 2.62 -14.34
C ARG A 57 -17.22 2.77 -14.36
N ASN A 58 -16.57 2.78 -13.20
CA ASN A 58 -15.14 2.98 -13.05
C ASN A 58 -14.41 1.71 -12.57
N SER A 59 -14.94 0.54 -12.91
CA SER A 59 -14.50 -0.75 -12.35
C SER A 59 -13.01 -1.01 -12.60
N ILE A 60 -12.54 -0.73 -13.81
CA ILE A 60 -11.14 -0.88 -14.21
C ILE A 60 -10.22 0.06 -13.41
N VAL A 61 -10.59 1.34 -13.31
CA VAL A 61 -9.80 2.35 -12.59
C VAL A 61 -9.76 2.03 -11.10
N THR A 62 -10.89 1.65 -10.52
CA THR A 62 -11.00 1.34 -9.10
C THR A 62 -10.19 0.09 -8.76
N ASN A 63 -10.33 -0.99 -9.53
CA ASN A 63 -9.55 -2.22 -9.33
C ASN A 63 -8.05 -1.98 -9.50
N SER A 64 -7.64 -1.18 -10.49
CA SER A 64 -6.23 -0.82 -10.69
C SER A 64 -5.70 0.00 -9.53
N THR A 65 -6.46 0.98 -9.04
CA THR A 65 -6.06 1.84 -7.91
C THR A 65 -5.96 1.01 -6.62
N ILE A 66 -6.94 0.14 -6.35
CA ILE A 66 -6.90 -0.78 -5.21
C ILE A 66 -5.68 -1.70 -5.32
N GLY A 67 -5.44 -2.28 -6.50
CA GLY A 67 -4.29 -3.15 -6.74
C GLY A 67 -2.95 -2.45 -6.54
N VAL A 68 -2.81 -1.20 -6.98
CA VAL A 68 -1.60 -0.39 -6.76
C VAL A 68 -1.41 -0.10 -5.28
N ILE A 69 -2.46 0.30 -4.56
CA ILE A 69 -2.37 0.57 -3.13
C ILE A 69 -1.99 -0.69 -2.35
N LEU A 70 -2.63 -1.82 -2.65
CA LEU A 70 -2.32 -3.13 -2.06
C LEU A 70 -0.89 -3.58 -2.38
N GLY A 71 -0.48 -3.49 -3.65
CA GLY A 71 0.86 -3.84 -4.09
C GLY A 71 1.92 -2.97 -3.41
N ALA A 72 1.69 -1.66 -3.31
CA ALA A 72 2.57 -0.75 -2.61
C ALA A 72 2.65 -1.05 -1.11
N THR A 73 1.51 -1.27 -0.44
CA THR A 73 1.50 -1.59 1.00
C THR A 73 2.20 -2.92 1.29
N VAL A 74 2.00 -3.94 0.45
CA VAL A 74 2.71 -5.22 0.57
C VAL A 74 4.21 -5.04 0.30
N TYR A 75 4.58 -4.28 -0.72
CA TYR A 75 5.99 -4.00 -1.04
C TYR A 75 6.70 -3.29 0.13
N PHE A 76 6.15 -2.18 0.62
CA PHE A 76 6.78 -1.43 1.71
C PHE A 76 6.70 -2.15 3.05
N GLY A 77 5.60 -2.86 3.33
CA GLY A 77 5.41 -3.57 4.60
C GLY A 77 6.23 -4.86 4.69
N VAL A 78 6.26 -5.66 3.62
CA VAL A 78 6.86 -7.00 3.63
C VAL A 78 8.23 -6.99 2.98
N VAL A 79 8.38 -6.40 1.80
CA VAL A 79 9.65 -6.45 1.06
C VAL A 79 10.67 -5.53 1.70
N CYS A 80 10.31 -4.27 1.96
CA CYS A 80 11.22 -3.33 2.63
C CYS A 80 11.40 -3.61 4.12
N GLY A 81 10.39 -4.17 4.78
CA GLY A 81 10.44 -4.44 6.23
C GLY A 81 11.10 -5.76 6.61
N ALA A 82 10.88 -6.83 5.84
CA ALA A 82 11.26 -8.20 6.24
C ALA A 82 12.27 -8.88 5.32
N LEU A 83 12.32 -8.54 4.03
CA LEU A 83 13.20 -9.19 3.05
C LEU A 83 14.47 -8.40 2.75
N LEU A 84 14.38 -7.08 2.75
CA LEU A 84 15.57 -6.24 2.61
C LEU A 84 16.26 -6.12 3.97
N PRO A 85 17.59 -6.34 4.05
CA PRO A 85 18.32 -6.05 5.27
C PRO A 85 18.03 -4.58 5.64
N PRO A 86 17.76 -4.26 6.92
CA PRO A 86 17.64 -2.88 7.34
C PRO A 86 18.88 -2.16 6.85
N ALA A 87 18.72 -0.96 6.27
CA ALA A 87 19.84 -0.14 5.85
C ALA A 87 20.61 0.32 7.11
N VAL A 88 21.34 -0.60 7.73
CA VAL A 88 22.22 -0.38 8.86
C VAL A 88 23.31 0.54 8.32
N GLY A 89 23.20 1.82 8.64
CA GLY A 89 24.18 2.83 8.24
C GLY A 89 23.72 3.85 7.20
N ALA A 90 22.43 3.97 6.87
CA ALA A 90 21.92 5.16 6.16
C ALA A 90 21.92 6.40 7.09
N LYS A 91 23.10 6.79 7.58
CA LYS A 91 23.42 8.21 7.66
C LYS A 91 23.20 8.76 6.25
N GLU A 92 22.63 9.96 6.16
CA GLU A 92 22.41 10.70 4.93
C GLU A 92 23.72 11.01 4.20
N HIS A 93 24.44 9.99 3.75
CA HIS A 93 25.58 10.14 2.89
C HIS A 93 25.01 10.38 1.51
N SER A 94 25.14 11.64 1.07
CA SER A 94 24.94 12.06 -0.31
C SER A 94 25.51 11.00 -1.24
N MET A 95 24.83 10.72 -2.36
CA MET A 95 25.27 9.75 -3.39
C MET A 95 26.75 9.94 -3.80
N SER A 96 27.29 11.16 -3.66
CA SER A 96 28.71 11.49 -3.89
C SER A 96 29.69 10.88 -2.87
N GLU A 97 29.26 10.69 -1.63
CA GLU A 97 30.09 10.22 -0.51
C GLU A 97 30.21 8.69 -0.56
N ASN A 98 29.10 8.01 -0.84
CA ASN A 98 29.08 6.56 -1.09
C ASN A 98 29.88 6.17 -2.35
N ALA A 99 29.78 6.99 -3.41
CA ALA A 99 30.60 6.83 -4.61
C ALA A 99 32.11 6.92 -4.32
N ARG A 100 32.52 7.84 -3.44
CA ARG A 100 33.93 8.00 -3.03
C ARG A 100 34.41 6.84 -2.19
N GLU A 101 33.58 6.33 -1.29
CA GLU A 101 33.92 5.17 -0.46
C GLU A 101 34.15 3.91 -1.31
N VAL A 102 33.26 3.64 -2.28
CA VAL A 102 33.40 2.53 -3.22
C VAL A 102 34.65 2.69 -4.12
N LEU A 103 34.96 3.91 -4.57
CA LEU A 103 36.15 4.19 -5.37
C LEU A 103 37.45 4.04 -4.58
N ASN A 104 37.46 4.45 -3.30
CA ASN A 104 38.59 4.25 -2.40
C ASN A 104 38.84 2.77 -2.09
N LEU A 105 37.77 1.99 -1.91
CA LEU A 105 37.85 0.55 -1.63
C LEU A 105 38.40 -0.26 -2.81
N MET A 106 38.24 0.26 -4.03
CA MET A 106 38.77 -0.28 -5.28
C MET A 106 40.10 0.36 -5.71
N GLU A 107 40.75 1.13 -4.84
CA GLU A 107 42.03 1.83 -5.09
C GLU A 107 42.06 2.61 -6.43
N CYS A 108 40.93 3.19 -6.83
CA CYS A 108 40.85 3.91 -8.11
C CYS A 108 41.35 5.36 -7.96
N ASP A 109 42.37 5.72 -8.76
CA ASP A 109 42.92 7.07 -8.83
C ASP A 109 41.86 8.06 -9.35
N THR A 110 41.22 8.78 -8.44
CA THR A 110 40.15 9.76 -8.72
C THR A 110 40.65 11.06 -9.36
N SER A 111 41.96 11.18 -9.61
CA SER A 111 42.60 12.43 -10.03
C SER A 111 42.63 12.68 -11.55
N LYS A 112 42.33 11.68 -12.40
CA LYS A 112 42.59 11.78 -13.86
C LYS A 112 41.39 11.59 -14.79
N GLU A 113 40.23 11.13 -14.31
CA GLU A 113 39.08 10.82 -15.16
C GLU A 113 37.75 11.36 -14.59
N LEU A 114 36.74 11.54 -15.46
CA LEU A 114 35.40 11.95 -15.06
C LEU A 114 34.80 10.93 -14.05
N PRO A 115 34.26 11.38 -12.90
CA PRO A 115 33.81 10.50 -11.82
C PRO A 115 32.78 9.43 -12.25
N ALA A 116 31.94 9.76 -13.24
CA ALA A 116 30.93 8.85 -13.77
C ALA A 116 31.54 7.65 -14.52
N TYR A 117 32.67 7.84 -15.22
CA TYR A 117 33.31 6.78 -15.99
C TYR A 117 33.97 5.76 -15.08
N GLN A 118 34.62 6.22 -14.00
CA GLN A 118 35.20 5.36 -12.98
C GLN A 118 34.14 4.54 -12.27
N LEU A 119 33.02 5.16 -11.88
CA LEU A 119 31.90 4.46 -11.28
C LEU A 119 31.35 3.36 -12.20
N MET A 120 31.26 3.63 -13.49
CA MET A 120 30.74 2.67 -14.46
C MET A 120 31.70 1.49 -14.67
N ARG A 121 33.02 1.74 -14.63
CA ARG A 121 34.05 0.70 -14.68
C ARG A 121 34.01 -0.20 -13.44
N VAL A 122 33.94 0.40 -12.26
CA VAL A 122 33.81 -0.32 -10.98
C VAL A 122 32.52 -1.13 -10.95
N LYS A 123 31.39 -0.54 -11.36
CA LYS A 123 30.11 -1.25 -11.46
C LYS A 123 30.22 -2.48 -12.38
N ARG A 124 30.85 -2.35 -13.54
CA ARG A 124 31.07 -3.47 -14.47
C ARG A 124 31.95 -4.55 -13.84
N GLU A 125 33.00 -4.19 -13.13
CA GLU A 125 33.91 -5.14 -12.51
C GLU A 125 33.25 -5.92 -11.37
N ILE A 126 32.49 -5.24 -10.51
CA ILE A 126 31.73 -5.87 -9.42
C ILE A 126 30.71 -6.85 -9.99
N ILE A 127 29.93 -6.44 -10.99
CA ILE A 127 28.94 -7.31 -11.65
C ILE A 127 29.62 -8.53 -12.30
N GLY A 128 30.78 -8.34 -12.94
CA GLY A 128 31.55 -9.43 -13.54
C GLY A 128 32.01 -10.46 -12.52
N LYS A 129 32.60 -10.02 -11.40
CA LYS A 129 33.03 -10.92 -10.31
C LYS A 129 31.84 -11.64 -9.67
N LEU A 130 30.71 -10.95 -9.49
CA LEU A 130 29.49 -11.54 -8.96
C LEU A 130 28.97 -12.67 -9.85
N HIS A 131 28.92 -12.46 -11.17
CA HIS A 131 28.51 -13.49 -12.11
C HIS A 131 29.46 -14.69 -12.12
N ALA A 132 30.78 -14.45 -12.08
CA ALA A 132 31.75 -15.55 -12.02
C ALA A 132 31.55 -16.44 -10.77
N VAL A 133 31.34 -15.82 -9.60
CA VAL A 133 31.08 -16.57 -8.36
C VAL A 133 29.72 -17.28 -8.41
N ALA A 134 28.70 -16.66 -8.99
CA ALA A 134 27.38 -17.28 -9.15
C ALA A 134 27.44 -18.51 -10.07
N ASP A 135 28.16 -18.41 -11.19
CA ASP A 135 28.33 -19.53 -12.12
C ASP A 135 29.13 -20.68 -11.47
N GLU A 136 30.18 -20.38 -10.72
CA GLU A 136 30.92 -21.40 -9.96
C GLU A 136 30.05 -22.11 -8.91
N ALA A 137 29.20 -21.36 -8.20
CA ALA A 137 28.30 -21.92 -7.21
C ALA A 137 27.24 -22.83 -7.85
N GLU A 138 26.69 -22.43 -9.00
CA GLU A 138 25.73 -23.22 -9.76
C GLU A 138 26.37 -24.52 -10.30
N VAL A 139 27.60 -24.44 -10.83
CA VAL A 139 28.34 -25.63 -11.29
C VAL A 139 28.63 -26.59 -10.14
N ARG A 140 28.98 -26.09 -8.94
CA ARG A 140 29.18 -26.94 -7.76
C ARG A 140 27.90 -27.65 -7.36
N ARG A 141 26.77 -26.94 -7.34
CA ARG A 141 25.46 -27.50 -7.04
C ARG A 141 25.07 -28.60 -8.03
N GLN A 142 25.25 -28.37 -9.33
CA GLN A 142 24.97 -29.36 -10.36
C GLN A 142 25.86 -30.61 -10.23
N ARG A 143 27.13 -30.45 -9.85
CA ARG A 143 28.03 -31.59 -9.57
C ARG A 143 27.56 -32.41 -8.37
N GLU A 144 27.10 -31.77 -7.30
CA GLU A 144 26.55 -32.45 -6.12
C GLU A 144 25.24 -33.20 -6.44
N GLU A 145 24.35 -32.60 -7.23
CA GLU A 145 23.12 -33.25 -7.70
C GLU A 145 23.43 -34.47 -8.59
N ALA A 146 24.39 -34.35 -9.51
CA ALA A 146 24.84 -35.46 -10.35
C ALA A 146 25.50 -36.59 -9.52
N ALA A 147 26.30 -36.24 -8.52
CA ALA A 147 26.91 -37.22 -7.61
C ALA A 147 25.85 -38.01 -6.84
N LYS A 148 24.84 -37.33 -6.27
CA LYS A 148 23.70 -37.98 -5.59
C LYS A 148 22.91 -38.90 -6.50
N LEU A 149 22.62 -38.47 -7.73
CA LEU A 149 21.94 -39.32 -8.72
C LEU A 149 22.77 -40.56 -9.07
N SER A 150 24.09 -40.41 -9.18
CA SER A 150 24.99 -41.55 -9.47
C SER A 150 25.06 -42.55 -8.31
N GLU A 151 25.00 -42.10 -7.06
CA GLU A 151 24.94 -42.98 -5.89
C GLU A 151 23.61 -43.75 -5.82
N LEU A 152 22.50 -43.05 -6.05
CA LEU A 152 21.16 -43.69 -6.07
C LEU A 152 21.07 -44.76 -7.17
N LEU A 153 21.62 -44.48 -8.36
CA LEU A 153 21.68 -45.44 -9.46
C LEU A 153 22.56 -46.65 -9.14
N LYS A 154 23.68 -46.46 -8.45
CA LYS A 154 24.55 -47.58 -8.00
C LYS A 154 23.90 -48.42 -6.90
N GLY A 155 23.06 -47.85 -6.05
CA GLY A 155 22.32 -48.60 -5.03
C GLY A 155 21.11 -49.38 -5.54
N LEU A 156 20.68 -49.12 -6.78
CA LEU A 156 19.59 -49.85 -7.48
C LEU A 156 20.11 -51.00 -8.38
N SER A 157 21.43 -51.08 -8.57
CA SER A 157 22.15 -52.18 -9.24
C SER A 157 22.61 -53.23 -8.24
#